data_AF-A0A2D7PF89-F1
#
_entry.id   AF-A0A2D7PF89-F1
#
_cell.length_a   1.000
_cell.length_b   1.000
_cell.length_c   1.000
_cell.angle_alpha   90.00
_cell.angle_beta   90.00
_cell.angle_gamma   90.00
#
_symmetry.space_group_name_H-M   'P 1'
#
loop_
_entity.id
_entity.type
_entity.pdbx_description
1 polymer ?
#
loop_
_entity_poly.entity_id
_entity_poly.type
_entity_poly.pdbx_seq_one_letter_code
_entity_poly.pdbx_strand_id
1 'polypeptide(L)' 'MTANLNKLRMERDLLLNESDWVVIKAQETSTSIPSAWTKYRQELRDITKTYKSMDDEGFAFPTKPTDTE' A
#
# COMPACT_ATOMS: atom_id res chain seq x y z
N MET A 1 -15.64 14.73 12.33
CA MET A 1 -15.72 13.60 11.38
C MET A 1 -14.43 13.50 10.55
N THR A 2 -13.25 13.53 11.20
CA THR A 2 -11.91 13.50 10.53
C THR A 2 -10.99 12.41 11.09
N ALA A 3 -11.31 11.87 12.27
CA ALA A 3 -10.54 10.81 12.92
C ALA A 3 -10.40 9.56 12.05
N ASN A 4 -11.44 9.21 11.30
CA ASN A 4 -11.45 8.00 10.47
C ASN A 4 -10.55 8.10 9.24
N LEU A 5 -10.52 9.27 8.58
CA LEU A 5 -9.62 9.51 7.45
C LEU A 5 -8.15 9.53 7.89
N ASN A 6 -7.87 10.05 9.10
CA ASN A 6 -6.53 10.03 9.66
C ASN A 6 -6.07 8.60 9.95
N LYS A 7 -6.92 7.76 10.55
CA LYS A 7 -6.63 6.32 10.75
C LYS A 7 -6.36 5.62 9.42
N LEU A 8 -7.22 5.83 8.41
CA LEU A 8 -7.03 5.26 7.06
C LEU A 8 -5.67 5.64 6.47
N ARG A 9 -5.27 6.92 6.59
CA ARG A 9 -3.97 7.39 6.13
C ARG A 9 -2.81 6.76 6.91
N MET A 10 -2.92 6.65 8.23
CA MET A 10 -1.90 6.01 9.07
C MET A 10 -1.68 4.55 8.68
N GLU A 11 -2.76 3.79 8.50
CA GLU A 11 -2.67 2.37 8.13
C GLU A 11 -2.10 2.19 6.72
N ARG A 12 -2.53 3.02 5.76
CA ARG A 12 -1.93 3.08 4.42
C ARG A 12 -0.42 3.33 4.51
N ASP A 13 0.00 4.29 5.33
CA ASP A 13 1.40 4.68 5.46
C ASP A 13 2.23 3.57 6.12
N LEU A 14 1.64 2.84 7.09
CA LEU A 14 2.24 1.63 7.67
C LEU A 14 2.50 0.56 6.59
N LEU A 15 1.49 0.23 5.78
CA LEU A 15 1.60 -0.78 4.72
C LEU A 15 2.59 -0.37 3.61
N LEU A 16 2.66 0.94 3.29
CA LEU A 16 3.67 1.47 2.38
C LEU A 16 5.07 1.37 2.97
N ASN A 17 5.25 1.64 4.26
CA ASN A 17 6.54 1.51 4.93
C ASN A 17 6.99 0.04 5.00
N GLU A 18 6.08 -0.87 5.34
CA GLU A 18 6.35 -2.32 5.35
C GLU A 18 6.74 -2.91 3.99
N SER A 19 6.41 -2.23 2.90
CA SER A 19 6.75 -2.64 1.53
C SER A 19 7.88 -1.81 0.92
N ASP A 20 8.50 -0.92 1.70
CA ASP A 20 9.54 -0.01 1.20
C ASP A 20 10.86 -0.75 0.92
N TRP A 21 11.14 -1.81 1.67
CA TRP A 21 12.29 -2.69 1.44
C TRP A 21 12.36 -3.26 0.02
N VAL A 22 11.22 -3.40 -0.67
CA VAL A 22 11.17 -3.91 -2.06
C VAL A 22 11.79 -2.89 -3.02
N VAL A 23 11.53 -1.61 -2.78
CA VAL A 23 12.11 -0.51 -3.58
C VAL A 23 13.62 -0.47 -3.34
N ILE A 24 14.05 -0.59 -2.08
CA ILE A 24 15.46 -0.64 -1.70
C ILE A 24 16.15 -1.85 -2.34
N LYS A 25 15.58 -3.06 -2.20
CA LYS A 25 16.09 -4.29 -2.82
C LYS A 25 16.28 -4.09 -4.32
N ALA A 26 15.26 -3.60 -5.04
CA ALA A 26 15.34 -3.36 -6.47
C ALA A 26 16.43 -2.34 -6.85
N GLN A 27 16.60 -1.26 -6.06
CA GLN A 27 17.66 -0.28 -6.27
C GLN A 27 19.06 -0.88 -6.04
N GLU A 28 19.24 -1.64 -4.97
CA GLU A 28 20.52 -2.28 -4.63
C GLU A 28 20.92 -3.35 -5.63
N THR A 29 19.97 -4.16 -6.12
CA THR A 29 20.23 -5.19 -7.14
C THR A 29 20.24 -4.64 -8.55
N SER A 30 19.99 -3.33 -8.74
CA SER A 30 19.77 -2.71 -10.06
C SER A 30 18.73 -3.46 -10.90
N THR A 31 17.72 -4.06 -10.26
CA THR A 31 16.61 -4.73 -10.92
C THR A 31 15.36 -3.86 -10.89
N SER A 32 14.38 -4.19 -11.71
CA SER A 32 13.07 -3.53 -11.62
C SER A 32 12.29 -4.04 -10.41
N ILE A 33 11.49 -3.16 -9.80
CA ILE A 33 10.52 -3.55 -8.76
C ILE A 33 9.53 -4.54 -9.38
N PRO A 34 9.20 -5.66 -8.71
CA PRO A 34 8.21 -6.58 -9.24
C PRO A 34 6.87 -5.88 -9.50
N SER A 35 6.21 -6.23 -10.59
CA SER A 35 4.95 -5.60 -11.00
C SER A 35 3.84 -5.73 -9.95
N ALA A 36 3.81 -6.87 -9.24
CA ALA A 36 2.88 -7.11 -8.13
C ALA A 36 3.05 -6.08 -7.00
N TRP A 37 4.29 -5.78 -6.61
CA TRP A 37 4.60 -4.78 -5.59
C TRP A 37 4.30 -3.36 -6.04
N THR A 38 4.57 -3.05 -7.31
CA THR A 38 4.25 -1.75 -7.91
C THR A 38 2.73 -1.52 -7.88
N LYS A 39 1.96 -2.52 -8.31
CA LYS A 39 0.48 -2.49 -8.29
C LYS A 39 -0.06 -2.36 -6.87
N TYR A 40 0.42 -3.18 -5.93
CA TYR A 40 0.03 -3.12 -4.52
C TYR A 40 0.24 -1.74 -3.90
N ARG A 41 1.44 -1.16 -4.07
CA ARG A 41 1.77 0.17 -3.53
C ARG A 41 0.93 1.28 -4.17
N GLN A 42 0.58 1.14 -5.45
CA GLN A 42 -0.28 2.09 -6.14
C GLN A 42 -1.72 2.02 -5.63
N GLU A 43 -2.27 0.82 -5.47
CA GLU A 43 -3.61 0.59 -4.90
C GLU A 43 -3.73 1.14 -3.48
N LEU A 44 -2.69 0.98 -2.65
CA LEU A 44 -2.62 1.61 -1.32
C LEU A 44 -2.72 3.13 -1.39
N ARG A 45 -1.98 3.78 -2.30
CA ARG A 45 -2.03 5.25 -2.45
C ARG A 45 -3.40 5.72 -2.91
N ASP A 46 -4.00 4.98 -3.82
CA ASP A 46 -5.29 5.31 -4.42
C ASP A 46 -6.47 5.05 -3.48
N ILE A 47 -6.28 4.29 -2.39
CA ILE A 47 -7.33 3.97 -1.41
C ILE A 47 -8.02 5.22 -0.85
N THR A 48 -7.29 6.32 -0.67
CA THR A 48 -7.81 7.59 -0.13
C THR A 48 -8.59 8.44 -1.17
N LYS A 49 -8.49 8.08 -2.45
CA LYS A 49 -9.31 8.67 -3.52
C LYS A 49 -10.73 8.10 -3.47
N THR A 50 -10.84 6.78 -3.24
CA THR A 50 -12.10 6.04 -3.19
C THR A 50 -12.77 6.11 -1.82
N TYR A 51 -12.01 5.87 -0.75
CA TYR A 51 -12.53 5.75 0.62
C TYR A 51 -12.10 6.92 1.50
N LYS A 52 -12.96 7.32 2.42
CA LYS A 52 -12.71 8.33 3.47
C LYS A 52 -12.62 7.72 4.87
N SER A 53 -13.03 6.46 5.02
CA SER A 53 -12.95 5.68 6.27
C SER A 53 -12.62 4.22 5.98
N MET A 54 -12.06 3.51 6.97
CA MET A 54 -12.00 2.04 6.94
C MET A 54 -13.39 1.39 7.17
N ASP A 55 -14.34 2.18 7.67
CA ASP A 55 -15.73 1.75 7.89
C ASP A 55 -16.61 1.95 6.64
N ASP A 56 -16.05 2.45 5.54
CA ASP A 56 -16.80 2.65 4.31
C ASP A 56 -17.26 1.30 3.74
N GLU A 57 -18.48 1.25 3.22
CA GLU A 57 -19.03 0.01 2.67
C GLU A 57 -18.16 -0.50 1.50
N GLY A 58 -17.78 -1.78 1.58
CA GLY A 58 -16.90 -2.40 0.59
C GLY A 58 -15.41 -2.06 0.73
N PHE A 59 -15.01 -1.37 1.80
CA PHE A 59 -13.61 -1.10 2.08
C PHE A 59 -12.81 -2.39 2.29
N ALA A 60 -11.70 -2.51 1.55
CA ALA A 60 -10.70 -3.53 1.75
C ALA A 60 -9.32 -3.01 1.33
N PHE A 61 -8.29 -3.34 2.11
CA PHE A 61 -6.92 -3.12 1.69
C PHE A 61 -6.52 -4.13 0.60
N PRO A 62 -5.66 -3.75 -0.35
CA PRO A 62 -5.12 -4.70 -1.31
C PRO A 62 -4.34 -5.80 -0.58
N THR A 63 -4.32 -7.00 -1.15
CA THR A 63 -3.59 -8.13 -0.56
C THR A 63 -2.10 -7.93 -0.80
N LYS A 64 -1.31 -8.02 0.29
CA LYS A 64 0.15 -7.93 0.21
C LYS A 64 0.67 -9.06 -0.68
N PRO A 65 1.42 -8.76 -1.76
CA PRO A 65 2.03 -9.80 -2.56
C PRO A 65 3.09 -10.52 -1.72
N THR A 66 3.19 -11.83 -1.91
CA THR A 66 4.33 -12.62 -1.44
C THR A 66 5.45 -12.50 -2.46
N ASP A 67 6.71 -12.39 -2.01
CA ASP A 67 7.85 -12.66 -2.87
C ASP A 67 7.78 -14.16 -3.21
N THR A 68 7.11 -14.49 -4.31
CA THR A 68 7.35 -15.76 -5.00
C THR A 68 8.68 -15.56 -5.72
N GLU A 69 9.77 -15.93 -5.04
CA GLU A 69 11.09 -16.12 -5.65
C GLU A 69 11.05 -17.12 -6.81
#